data_AF-A0A9J6RCL2-F1
#
_entry.id   AF-A0A9J6RCL2-F1
#
_cell.length_a   1.000
_cell.length_b   1.000
_cell.length_c   1.000
_cell.angle_alpha   90.00
_cell.angle_beta   90.00
_cell.angle_gamma   90.00
#
_symmetry.space_group_name_H-M   'P 1'
#
loop_
_entity.id
_entity.type
_entity.pdbx_description
1 polymer ?
#
loop_
_entity_poly.entity_id
_entity_poly.type
_entity_poly.pdbx_seq_one_letter_code
_entity_poly.pdbx_strand_id
1 'polypeptide(L)'
;MFAISWKRIRNQKFKSVITIIAMATILLLTSYGIQASKETQVIVMDNLENYSRGSYDILVRPEGSRTIIEEHLQTVEENYIGDGTGGISIAEWEKIKNHPEVEIAAPVASLGYFVVTQLR
;
A
#
# COMPACT_ATOMS: atom_id res chain seq x y z
N MET A 1 -44.20 -33.35 13.97
CA MET A 1 -43.83 -31.94 13.68
C MET A 1 -43.59 -31.69 12.19
N PHE A 2 -42.73 -32.45 11.50
CA PHE A 2 -42.48 -32.28 10.05
C PHE A 2 -43.71 -32.30 9.13
N ALA A 3 -44.69 -33.19 9.39
CA ALA A 3 -45.90 -33.30 8.58
C ALA A 3 -46.80 -32.03 8.63
N ILE A 4 -46.76 -31.28 9.74
CA ILE A 4 -47.53 -30.04 9.92
C ILE A 4 -46.84 -28.90 9.17
N SER A 5 -45.50 -28.82 9.23
CA SER A 5 -44.71 -27.87 8.44
C SER A 5 -44.87 -28.09 6.94
N TRP A 6 -44.93 -29.35 6.49
CA TRP A 6 -45.16 -29.70 5.07
C TRP A 6 -46.53 -29.25 4.55
N LYS A 7 -47.59 -29.45 5.35
CA LYS A 7 -48.93 -28.92 5.03
C LYS A 7 -48.95 -27.40 5.00
N ARG A 8 -48.21 -26.73 5.89
CA ARG A 8 -48.11 -25.27 5.96
C ARG A 8 -47.39 -24.68 4.74
N ILE A 9 -46.30 -25.30 4.29
CA ILE A 9 -45.59 -24.94 3.06
C ILE A 9 -46.49 -25.09 1.83
N ARG A 10 -47.27 -26.17 1.78
CA ARG A 10 -48.17 -26.43 0.65
C ARG A 10 -49.39 -25.50 0.60
N ASN A 11 -49.93 -25.09 1.74
CA ASN A 11 -51.12 -24.23 1.82
C ASN A 11 -50.80 -22.73 1.86
N GLN A 12 -49.59 -22.32 2.26
CA GLN A 12 -49.17 -20.92 2.30
C GLN A 12 -47.97 -20.70 1.37
N LYS A 13 -48.11 -21.11 0.10
CA LYS A 13 -47.03 -21.11 -0.90
C LYS A 13 -46.35 -19.75 -1.03
N PHE A 14 -47.13 -18.67 -1.04
CA PHE A 14 -46.60 -17.31 -1.18
C PHE A 14 -45.68 -16.91 -0.02
N LYS A 15 -46.12 -17.13 1.23
CA LYS A 15 -45.32 -16.82 2.43
C LYS A 15 -44.06 -17.68 2.50
N SER A 16 -44.18 -18.96 2.14
CA SER A 16 -43.04 -19.89 2.13
C SER A 16 -41.99 -19.49 1.10
N VAL A 17 -42.42 -19.08 -0.09
CA VAL A 17 -41.53 -18.55 -1.15
C VAL A 17 -40.82 -17.28 -0.68
N ILE A 18 -41.53 -16.34 -0.05
CA ILE A 18 -40.92 -15.11 0.50
C ILE A 18 -39.84 -15.45 1.54
N THR A 19 -40.10 -16.36 2.47
CA THR A 19 -39.08 -16.77 3.47
C THR A 19 -37.88 -17.46 2.84
N ILE A 20 -38.06 -18.27 1.79
CA ILE A 20 -36.95 -18.92 1.08
C ILE A 20 -36.11 -17.87 0.35
N ILE A 21 -36.74 -16.91 -0.31
CA ILE A 21 -36.05 -15.80 -0.99
C ILE A 21 -35.27 -14.96 0.02
N ALA A 22 -35.88 -14.61 1.16
CA ALA A 22 -35.19 -13.86 2.21
C ALA A 22 -33.99 -14.61 2.79
N MET A 23 -34.09 -15.93 2.95
CA MET A 23 -32.97 -16.75 3.43
C MET A 23 -31.87 -16.85 2.37
N ALA A 24 -32.23 -17.00 1.10
CA ALA A 24 -31.28 -17.03 -0.01
C ALA A 24 -30.55 -15.69 -0.17
N THR A 25 -31.25 -14.56 -0.06
CA THR A 25 -30.62 -13.24 -0.16
C THR A 25 -29.61 -13.00 0.96
N ILE A 26 -29.93 -13.37 2.21
CA ILE A 26 -28.99 -13.25 3.33
C ILE A 26 -27.72 -14.08 3.07
N LEU A 27 -27.86 -15.31 2.60
CA LEU A 27 -26.71 -16.19 2.32
C LEU A 27 -25.83 -15.68 1.16
N LEU A 28 -26.47 -15.15 0.12
CA LEU A 28 -25.76 -14.59 -1.04
C LEU A 28 -25.03 -13.27 -0.68
N LEU A 29 -25.71 -12.36 0.03
CA LEU A 29 -25.13 -11.06 0.43
C LEU A 29 -23.95 -11.23 1.39
N THR A 30 -24.05 -12.15 2.35
CA THR A 30 -22.96 -12.43 3.30
C THR A 30 -21.74 -13.04 2.60
N SER A 31 -21.94 -14.00 1.69
CA SER A 31 -20.84 -14.59 0.90
C SER A 31 -20.19 -13.58 -0.04
N TYR A 32 -20.97 -12.69 -0.65
CA TYR A 32 -20.45 -11.61 -1.48
C TYR A 32 -19.63 -10.60 -0.68
N GLY A 33 -20.12 -10.18 0.49
CA GLY A 33 -19.41 -9.26 1.39
C GLY A 33 -18.04 -9.78 1.85
N ILE A 34 -17.94 -11.09 2.12
CA ILE A 34 -16.66 -11.73 2.48
C ILE A 34 -15.68 -11.73 1.30
N GLN A 35 -16.15 -12.01 0.08
CA GLN A 35 -15.31 -11.99 -1.12
C GLN A 35 -14.80 -10.58 -1.44
N ALA A 36 -15.68 -9.57 -1.42
CA ALA A 36 -15.30 -8.18 -1.65
C ALA A 36 -14.29 -7.68 -0.60
N SER A 37 -14.42 -8.13 0.66
CA SER A 37 -13.46 -7.80 1.72
C SER A 37 -12.09 -8.43 1.50
N LYS A 38 -12.04 -9.68 0.98
CA LYS A 38 -10.78 -10.35 0.62
C LYS A 38 -10.11 -9.70 -0.58
N GLU A 39 -10.87 -9.35 -1.63
CA GLU A 39 -10.34 -8.63 -2.78
C GLU A 39 -9.73 -7.29 -2.36
N THR A 40 -10.41 -6.53 -1.49
CA THR A 40 -9.89 -5.26 -0.97
C THR A 40 -8.61 -5.46 -0.16
N GLN A 41 -8.54 -6.48 0.70
CA GLN A 41 -7.32 -6.77 1.47
C GLN A 41 -6.15 -7.18 0.58
N VAL A 42 -6.39 -7.99 -0.46
CA VAL A 42 -5.36 -8.42 -1.41
C VAL A 42 -4.83 -7.21 -2.21
N ILE A 43 -5.72 -6.33 -2.67
CA ILE A 43 -5.34 -5.11 -3.39
C ILE A 43 -4.54 -4.16 -2.50
N VAL A 44 -4.94 -4.00 -1.22
CA VAL A 44 -4.20 -3.13 -0.29
C VAL A 44 -2.81 -3.69 0.00
N MET A 45 -2.67 -5.00 0.18
CA MET A 45 -1.39 -5.62 0.49
C MET A 45 -0.42 -5.56 -0.70
N ASP A 46 -0.92 -5.81 -1.91
CA ASP A 46 -0.15 -5.72 -3.16
C ASP A 46 0.29 -4.27 -3.46
N ASN A 47 -0.59 -3.29 -3.24
CA ASN A 47 -0.20 -1.88 -3.35
C ASN A 47 0.83 -1.50 -2.27
N LEU A 48 0.70 -2.02 -1.04
CA LEU A 48 1.69 -1.72 -0.01
C LEU A 48 3.03 -2.34 -0.35
N GLU A 49 3.10 -3.59 -0.80
CA GLU A 49 4.36 -4.24 -1.19
C GLU A 49 5.06 -3.52 -2.36
N ASN A 50 4.29 -3.06 -3.36
CA ASN A 50 4.85 -2.39 -4.53
C ASN A 50 5.22 -0.91 -4.29
N TYR A 51 4.50 -0.18 -3.43
CA TYR A 51 4.71 1.26 -3.19
C TYR A 51 5.42 1.59 -1.87
N SER A 52 5.49 0.67 -0.90
CA SER A 52 6.25 0.88 0.35
C SER A 52 7.75 0.66 0.20
N ARG A 53 8.17 -0.02 -0.87
CA ARG A 53 9.60 -0.13 -1.17
C ARG A 53 10.04 1.20 -1.75
N GLY A 54 10.73 2.00 -0.95
CA GLY A 54 11.38 3.23 -1.40
C GLY A 54 12.28 2.96 -2.62
N SER A 55 12.67 4.02 -3.32
CA SER A 55 13.59 3.93 -4.48
C SER A 55 14.95 3.33 -4.10
N TYR A 56 15.25 3.32 -2.79
CA TYR A 56 16.46 2.81 -2.15
C TYR A 56 16.11 2.35 -0.73
N ASP A 57 16.88 1.38 -0.20
CA ASP A 57 16.71 0.91 1.18
C ASP A 57 17.34 1.88 2.20
N ILE A 58 18.51 2.46 1.87
CA ILE A 58 19.24 3.40 2.72
C ILE A 58 19.77 4.56 1.87
N LEU A 59 19.47 5.79 2.29
CA LEU A 59 20.06 7.00 1.71
C LEU A 59 21.16 7.53 2.63
N VAL A 60 22.39 7.57 2.12
CA VAL A 60 23.52 8.18 2.82
C VAL A 60 23.65 9.64 2.38
N ARG A 61 23.60 10.56 3.34
CA ARG A 61 23.74 12.02 3.12
C ARG A 61 24.98 12.54 3.88
N PRO A 62 25.65 13.60 3.38
CA PRO A 62 26.79 14.18 4.09
C PRO A 62 26.38 14.78 5.44
N GLU A 63 27.35 14.94 6.34
CA GLU A 63 27.11 15.59 7.63
C GLU A 63 26.58 17.03 7.44
N GLY A 64 25.63 17.44 8.29
CA GLY A 64 25.03 18.77 8.21
C GLY A 64 24.03 18.97 7.07
N SER A 65 23.67 17.92 6.33
CA SER A 65 22.70 18.02 5.23
C SER A 65 21.24 18.13 5.67
N ARG A 66 20.95 18.04 6.97
CA ARG A 66 19.57 18.04 7.47
C ARG A 66 18.99 19.45 7.38
N THR A 67 17.74 19.55 6.95
CA THR A 67 17.02 20.83 6.94
C THR A 67 16.56 21.19 8.34
N ILE A 68 16.26 22.47 8.56
CA ILE A 68 15.70 22.98 9.82
C ILE A 68 14.44 22.22 10.22
N ILE A 69 13.60 21.86 9.23
CA ILE A 69 12.36 21.12 9.46
C ILE A 69 12.67 19.67 9.87
N GLU A 70 13.63 19.01 9.23
CA GLU A 70 14.06 17.65 9.58
C GLU A 70 14.64 17.61 11.01
N GLU A 71 15.39 18.64 11.42
CA GLU A 71 15.89 18.77 12.78
C GLU A 71 14.77 18.98 13.81
N HIS A 72 13.75 19.77 13.49
CA HIS A 72 12.63 19.98 14.41
C HIS A 72 11.72 18.76 14.53
N LEU A 73 11.43 18.09 13.42
CA LEU A 73 10.50 16.96 13.37
C LEU A 73 11.16 15.62 13.69
N GLN A 74 12.50 15.56 13.71
CA GLN A 74 13.27 14.32 13.85
C GLN A 74 12.85 13.24 12.84
N THR A 75 12.41 13.70 11.66
CA THR A 75 11.89 12.88 10.56
C THR A 75 12.48 13.41 9.25
N VAL A 76 12.70 12.50 8.30
CA VAL A 76 13.15 12.80 6.94
C VAL A 76 12.04 12.42 5.97
N GLU A 77 11.84 13.22 4.94
CA GLU A 77 10.87 12.91 3.89
C GLU A 77 11.29 11.65 3.13
N GLU A 78 10.32 10.76 2.89
CA GLU A 78 10.58 9.51 2.18
C GLU A 78 10.92 9.78 0.71
N ASN A 79 11.90 9.06 0.18
CA ASN A 79 12.39 9.20 -1.20
C ASN A 79 12.90 10.61 -1.57
N TYR A 80 13.12 11.49 -0.59
CA TYR A 80 13.63 12.83 -0.82
C TYR A 80 15.16 12.83 -0.82
N ILE A 81 15.74 12.97 -2.02
CA ILE A 81 17.21 13.05 -2.23
C ILE A 81 17.77 14.40 -1.77
N GLY A 82 16.91 15.40 -1.55
CA GLY A 82 17.31 16.74 -1.14
C GLY A 82 17.57 17.70 -2.31
N ASP A 83 17.49 18.99 -2.01
CA ASP A 83 18.11 20.08 -2.79
C ASP A 83 19.52 20.43 -2.28
N GLY A 84 20.08 19.56 -1.43
CA GLY A 84 21.26 19.83 -0.64
C GLY A 84 22.47 20.23 -1.48
N THR A 85 23.24 21.20 -0.98
CA THR A 85 24.49 21.63 -1.57
C THR A 85 25.60 20.62 -1.28
N GLY A 86 25.65 19.54 -2.07
CA GLY A 86 26.75 18.58 -2.05
C GLY A 86 26.32 17.12 -1.92
N GLY A 87 27.28 16.26 -1.58
CA GLY A 87 27.09 14.83 -1.41
C GLY A 87 28.29 14.23 -0.66
N ILE A 88 28.27 12.92 -0.46
CA ILE A 88 29.47 12.20 0.02
C ILE A 88 30.57 12.21 -1.05
N SER A 89 31.83 12.15 -0.62
CA SER A 89 32.97 12.02 -1.52
C SER A 89 33.00 10.65 -2.21
N ILE A 90 33.70 10.58 -3.35
CA ILE A 90 33.91 9.31 -4.08
C ILE A 90 34.62 8.27 -3.18
N ALA A 91 35.58 8.72 -2.37
CA ALA A 91 36.29 7.83 -1.44
C ALA A 91 35.38 7.26 -0.35
N GLU A 92 34.45 8.06 0.19
CA GLU A 92 33.45 7.59 1.15
C GLU A 92 32.47 6.61 0.49
N TRP A 93 32.01 6.91 -0.72
CA TRP A 93 31.18 6.01 -1.49
C TRP A 93 31.88 4.67 -1.78
N GLU A 94 33.15 4.67 -2.20
CA GLU A 94 33.92 3.44 -2.43
C GLU A 94 34.04 2.62 -1.14
N LYS A 95 34.26 3.27 0.00
CA LYS A 95 34.31 2.59 1.30
C LYS A 95 32.97 1.92 1.63
N ILE A 96 31.84 2.58 1.37
CA ILE A 96 30.50 2.01 1.58
C ILE A 96 30.27 0.84 0.63
N LYS A 97 30.59 1.00 -0.66
CA LYS A 97 30.45 -0.03 -1.68
C LYS A 97 31.24 -1.30 -1.36
N ASN A 98 32.41 -1.16 -0.73
CA ASN A 98 33.27 -2.29 -0.38
C ASN A 98 32.88 -2.96 0.95
N HIS A 99 31.82 -2.51 1.63
CA HIS A 99 31.34 -3.15 2.86
C HIS A 99 30.73 -4.53 2.53
N PRO A 100 31.04 -5.59 3.29
CA PRO A 100 30.62 -6.96 2.95
C PRO A 100 29.10 -7.19 2.93
N GLU A 101 28.34 -6.34 3.63
CA GLU A 101 26.87 -6.40 3.67
C GLU A 101 26.19 -5.52 2.61
N VAL A 102 26.96 -4.74 1.84
CA VAL A 102 26.42 -3.87 0.78
C VAL A 102 26.51 -4.60 -0.54
N GLU A 103 25.35 -5.01 -1.07
CA GLU A 103 25.27 -5.66 -2.39
C GLU A 103 25.47 -4.64 -3.52
N ILE A 104 24.79 -3.49 -3.43
CA ILE A 104 24.80 -2.42 -4.44
C ILE A 104 24.88 -1.06 -3.73
N ALA A 105 25.76 -0.20 -4.23
CA ALA A 105 25.83 1.21 -3.83
C ALA A 105 25.77 2.11 -5.08
N ALA A 106 24.64 2.78 -5.29
CA ALA A 106 24.43 3.67 -6.43
C ALA A 106 24.60 5.15 -6.01
N PRO A 107 25.53 5.91 -6.62
CA PRO A 107 25.59 7.35 -6.43
C PRO A 107 24.39 7.99 -7.14
N VAL A 108 23.68 8.87 -6.44
CA VAL A 108 22.51 9.60 -6.97
C VAL A 108 22.73 11.11 -6.85
N ALA A 109 22.15 11.86 -7.78
CA ALA A 109 22.19 13.31 -7.78
C ALA A 109 20.86 13.88 -8.27
N SER A 110 20.41 14.98 -7.67
CA SER A 110 19.25 15.72 -8.14
C SER A 110 19.62 16.51 -9.40
N LEU A 111 18.86 16.31 -10.48
CA LEU A 111 19.04 17.04 -11.75
C LEU A 111 18.27 18.37 -11.80
N GLY A 112 17.49 18.68 -10.75
CA GLY A 112 16.62 19.85 -10.67
C GLY A 112 15.14 19.54 -10.90
N TYR A 113 14.31 20.59 -10.88
CA TYR A 113 12.87 20.48 -11.00
C TYR A 113 12.43 20.63 -12.47
N PHE A 114 11.70 19.64 -12.98
CA PHE A 114 11.06 19.73 -14.28
C PHE A 114 9.64 20.25 -14.11
N VAL A 115 9.38 21.46 -14.62
CA VAL A 115 8.01 21.96 -14.74
C VAL A 115 7.45 21.45 -16.06
N VAL A 116 6.54 20.47 -16.02
CA VAL A 116 5.78 20.08 -17.21
C VAL A 116 4.79 21.19 -17.47
N THR A 117 5.13 22.11 -18.38
CA THR A 117 4.16 23.07 -18.93
C THR A 117 3.15 22.26 -19.75
N GLN A 118 2.02 21.92 -19.13
CA GLN A 118 0.85 21.39 -19.83
C GLN A 118 0.37 22.47 -20.80
N LEU A 119 0.72 22.33 -22.08
CA LEU A 119 0.13 23.13 -23.15
C LEU A 119 -1.35 22.75 -23.22
N ARG A 120 -2.20 23.67 -22.79
CA ARG A 120 -3.65 23.57 -22.87
C ARG A 120 -4.14 23.91 -24.28
#